data_AF-A0A1F2YBB1-F1
#
_entry.id   AF-A0A1F2YBB1-F1
#
_cell.length_a   1.000
_cell.length_b   1.000
_cell.length_c   1.000
_cell.angle_alpha   90.00
_cell.angle_beta   90.00
_cell.angle_gamma   90.00
#
_symmetry.space_group_name_H-M   'P 1'
#
loop_
_entity.id
_entity.type
_entity.pdbx_description
1 polymer ?
#
loop_
_entity_poly.entity_id
_entity_poly.type
_entity_poly.pdbx_seq_one_letter_code
_entity_poly.pdbx_strand_id
1 'polypeptide(L)'
;MVAAAVALNFYVNRPSIGGPVFQGTWVSTTDADGGTQTMTVRGSADGAVEIVVSDDVASVCSGGPSTMTGTGRLEGSTVLVIPSPTFTCDDGSEPEALSGPPLQEQLRNLTFVLDPEAETLTDNFGSVWRREGAPVLSPEPATPALSGGMWPQTDLAEVQEAQRLADAGDPAYTWQVDPQLFTDDTWASEEPGQIELVDRFLRDVLGWEAYVLNPYEGMGRNGVYDVNYDQRYLRCAPGRTNPLYPPQPEPDWGELCAPTLDDRTYESVSLDLAQLDRQDRDGIWVVNQWRLTAPFAQADPVAVEAQATERLEEFLAARIAGSGAEGHVQVYDDVDVPLLYATTSGAPYERYEIERVDRPRWPGAFMIFSARLFADGDATVVEQEIRWLQGEGLWMDFNTTTENGQPVDLSHTSSDGEVTVSAPSTWDVLWPGEDGVAHEIAPDVWFGILWADVPDRDGDGYTIGLVDPVAYDAWCAANGGAPLLSAPAGAAAIAQELIADPNFETTAPVAARVGGVEAVSIDVTLAPGGTHCVPGMIAISRWVHALATGPGLRLRLYLVDLPEGMSVQTLAITVVAPEERFEEFIEETAPIIESIEFHPR
;
A
#
# COMPACT_ATOMS: atom_id res chain seq x y z
N MET A 1 26.33 59.07 -27.41
CA MET A 1 25.06 59.04 -28.18
C MET A 1 24.28 57.84 -27.65
N VAL A 2 23.48 57.96 -26.60
CA VAL A 2 22.11 58.51 -26.55
C VAL A 2 21.17 57.75 -27.48
N ALA A 3 20.37 56.81 -26.96
CA ALA A 3 18.92 56.98 -26.75
C ALA A 3 18.25 55.65 -26.32
N ALA A 4 17.57 55.69 -25.19
CA ALA A 4 16.48 54.78 -24.83
C ALA A 4 15.18 55.21 -25.56
N ALA A 5 14.27 54.27 -25.85
CA ALA A 5 12.82 54.47 -25.66
C ALA A 5 11.97 53.24 -26.07
N VAL A 6 11.25 52.72 -25.06
CA VAL A 6 9.82 52.38 -25.06
C VAL A 6 9.36 51.22 -25.94
N ALA A 7 9.30 50.04 -25.32
CA ALA A 7 8.24 49.07 -25.58
C ALA A 7 7.01 49.46 -24.73
N LEU A 8 5.85 49.63 -25.37
CA LEU A 8 4.56 49.67 -24.68
C LEU A 8 3.52 48.89 -25.47
N ASN A 9 3.09 47.80 -24.83
CA ASN A 9 1.86 47.01 -24.95
C ASN A 9 0.81 47.44 -25.98
N PHE A 10 0.45 46.48 -26.84
CA PHE A 10 -0.96 46.15 -27.03
C PHE A 10 -1.21 44.74 -26.49
N TYR A 11 -1.81 44.70 -25.31
CA TYR A 11 -2.65 43.59 -24.85
C TYR A 11 -3.69 43.32 -25.95
N VAL A 12 -3.50 42.22 -26.69
CA VAL A 12 -4.64 41.54 -27.31
C VAL A 12 -5.00 40.44 -26.33
N ASN A 13 -6.14 40.61 -25.66
CA ASN A 13 -6.82 39.58 -24.88
C ASN A 13 -6.72 38.24 -25.61
N ARG A 14 -5.92 37.33 -25.07
CA ARG A 14 -6.13 35.90 -25.33
C ARG A 14 -7.42 35.54 -24.60
N PRO A 15 -8.43 34.97 -25.28
CA PRO A 15 -9.44 34.21 -24.56
C PRO A 15 -8.71 33.11 -23.78
N SER A 16 -9.03 32.98 -22.50
CA SER A 16 -8.73 31.78 -21.72
C SER A 16 -9.38 30.59 -22.44
N ILE A 17 -8.56 29.70 -23.00
CA ILE A 17 -9.04 28.44 -23.57
C ILE A 17 -8.46 27.33 -22.71
N GLY A 18 -9.05 27.15 -21.53
CA GLY A 18 -8.92 25.93 -20.73
C GLY A 18 -10.04 24.93 -21.00
N GLY A 19 -11.19 25.34 -21.56
CA GLY A 19 -12.39 24.48 -21.66
C GLY A 19 -12.55 23.44 -22.80
N PRO A 20 -11.82 23.43 -23.92
CA PRO A 20 -12.26 22.65 -25.09
C PRO A 20 -11.98 21.15 -25.00
N VAL A 21 -11.03 20.71 -24.16
CA VAL A 21 -10.52 19.32 -24.19
C VAL A 21 -11.47 18.34 -23.50
N PHE A 22 -12.23 18.79 -22.51
CA PHE A 22 -13.25 17.97 -21.83
C PHE A 22 -14.65 18.15 -22.41
N GLN A 23 -14.92 19.27 -23.11
CA GLN A 23 -16.24 19.59 -23.65
C GLN A 23 -16.75 18.53 -24.62
N GLY A 24 -18.03 18.16 -24.47
CA GLY A 24 -18.69 17.17 -25.30
C GLY A 24 -19.45 16.13 -24.48
N THR A 25 -20.01 15.15 -25.17
CA THR A 25 -20.65 13.99 -24.56
C THR A 25 -19.64 12.85 -24.43
N TRP A 26 -19.67 12.17 -23.30
CA TRP A 26 -18.86 11.03 -22.95
C TRP A 26 -19.77 9.88 -22.53
N VAL A 27 -19.40 8.64 -22.86
CA VAL A 27 -20.15 7.43 -22.53
C VAL A 27 -19.22 6.49 -21.78
N SER A 28 -19.67 5.97 -20.63
CA SER A 28 -18.89 5.00 -19.87
C SER A 28 -18.76 3.68 -20.65
N THR A 29 -17.60 3.05 -20.54
CA THR A 29 -17.27 1.76 -21.16
C THR A 29 -17.15 0.63 -20.14
N THR A 30 -17.24 0.97 -18.86
CA THR A 30 -17.11 0.08 -17.72
C THR A 30 -18.22 0.46 -16.75
N ASP A 31 -19.38 -0.19 -16.88
CA ASP A 31 -20.47 -0.03 -15.92
C ASP A 31 -20.65 -1.31 -15.11
N ALA A 32 -20.56 -1.19 -13.80
CA ALA A 32 -20.47 -2.33 -12.88
C ALA A 32 -21.82 -3.02 -12.65
N ASP A 33 -22.93 -2.31 -12.87
CA ASP A 33 -24.30 -2.82 -12.72
C ASP A 33 -25.00 -3.09 -14.05
N GLY A 34 -24.27 -2.97 -15.17
CA GLY A 34 -24.72 -3.33 -16.51
C GLY A 34 -25.58 -2.27 -17.20
N GLY A 35 -25.62 -1.05 -16.66
CA GLY A 35 -26.23 0.13 -17.26
C GLY A 35 -25.41 0.80 -18.37
N THR A 36 -25.87 1.96 -18.81
CA THR A 36 -25.20 2.88 -19.73
C THR A 36 -25.19 4.27 -19.12
N GLN A 37 -24.02 4.68 -18.65
CA GLN A 37 -23.79 6.04 -18.17
C GLN A 37 -23.34 6.98 -19.30
N THR A 38 -23.95 8.17 -19.35
CA THR A 38 -23.63 9.23 -20.30
C THR A 38 -23.36 10.54 -19.56
N MET A 39 -22.19 11.13 -19.77
CA MET A 39 -21.79 12.42 -19.21
C MET A 39 -21.72 13.51 -20.28
N THR A 40 -22.38 14.65 -20.05
CA THR A 40 -22.21 15.86 -20.87
C THR A 40 -21.39 16.89 -20.11
N VAL A 41 -20.30 17.35 -20.73
CA VAL A 41 -19.42 18.38 -20.16
C VAL A 41 -19.56 19.69 -20.94
N ARG A 42 -19.79 20.79 -20.24
CA ARG A 42 -19.91 22.15 -20.82
C ARG A 42 -19.01 23.12 -20.07
N GLY A 43 -18.25 23.94 -20.79
CA GLY A 43 -17.51 25.04 -20.18
C GLY A 43 -18.33 26.32 -20.13
N SER A 44 -18.20 27.08 -19.05
CA SER A 44 -18.78 28.42 -18.88
C SER A 44 -17.77 29.52 -19.21
N ALA A 45 -18.26 30.74 -19.40
CA ALA A 45 -17.44 31.88 -19.83
C ALA A 45 -16.40 32.35 -18.79
N ASP A 46 -16.58 31.96 -17.53
CA ASP A 46 -15.68 32.23 -16.38
C ASP A 46 -14.66 31.13 -16.14
N GLY A 47 -14.61 30.09 -16.98
CA GLY A 47 -13.63 29.01 -16.90
C GLY A 47 -14.02 27.85 -15.97
N ALA A 48 -15.23 27.86 -15.41
CA ALA A 48 -15.79 26.70 -14.75
C ALA A 48 -16.27 25.65 -15.76
N VAL A 49 -16.38 24.41 -15.29
CA VAL A 49 -16.83 23.26 -16.08
C VAL A 49 -18.05 22.66 -15.40
N GLU A 50 -19.16 22.58 -16.12
CA GLU A 50 -20.39 21.94 -15.68
C GLU A 50 -20.49 20.53 -16.26
N ILE A 51 -20.86 19.57 -15.42
CA ILE A 51 -21.15 18.19 -15.83
C ILE A 51 -22.59 17.83 -15.53
N VAL A 52 -23.16 17.01 -16.41
CA VAL A 52 -24.41 16.28 -16.18
C VAL A 52 -24.14 14.83 -16.56
N VAL A 53 -24.20 13.92 -15.59
CA VAL A 53 -24.12 12.47 -15.80
C VAL A 53 -25.52 11.89 -15.68
N SER A 54 -25.91 11.05 -16.61
CA SER A 54 -27.16 10.30 -16.56
C SER A 54 -26.84 8.82 -16.66
N ASP A 55 -27.48 8.04 -15.82
CA ASP A 55 -27.35 6.59 -15.74
C ASP A 55 -28.72 5.96 -15.88
N ASP A 56 -28.85 4.93 -16.72
CA ASP A 56 -30.13 4.24 -16.92
C ASP A 56 -30.39 3.12 -15.89
N VAL A 57 -29.34 2.64 -15.22
CA VAL A 57 -29.40 1.64 -14.15
C VAL A 57 -28.39 2.02 -13.07
N ALA A 58 -28.86 2.59 -11.96
CA ALA A 58 -28.00 2.90 -10.83
C ALA A 58 -28.35 2.02 -9.62
N SER A 59 -27.39 1.23 -9.15
CA SER A 59 -27.57 0.34 -7.98
C SER A 59 -27.94 1.09 -6.69
N VAL A 60 -27.41 2.30 -6.48
CA VAL A 60 -27.77 3.20 -5.36
C VAL A 60 -29.22 3.72 -5.43
N CYS A 61 -29.87 3.55 -6.58
CA CYS A 61 -31.28 3.86 -6.83
C CYS A 61 -32.11 2.57 -7.01
N SER A 62 -31.70 1.46 -6.38
CA SER A 62 -32.37 0.15 -6.50
C SER A 62 -32.50 -0.36 -7.95
N GLY A 63 -31.54 0.01 -8.82
CA GLY A 63 -31.54 -0.32 -10.25
C GLY A 63 -32.42 0.58 -11.12
N GLY A 64 -32.90 1.71 -10.59
CA GLY A 64 -33.57 2.77 -11.35
C GLY A 64 -32.59 3.78 -11.95
N PRO A 65 -33.05 4.63 -12.89
CA PRO A 65 -32.21 5.66 -13.51
C PRO A 65 -31.82 6.77 -12.52
N SER A 66 -30.68 7.39 -12.77
CA SER A 66 -30.16 8.47 -11.94
C SER A 66 -29.56 9.62 -12.74
N THR A 67 -29.50 10.78 -12.10
CA THR A 67 -28.86 11.97 -12.63
C THR A 67 -27.89 12.56 -11.60
N MET A 68 -26.66 12.83 -12.05
CA MET A 68 -25.66 13.56 -11.28
C MET A 68 -25.35 14.89 -11.97
N THR A 69 -25.23 15.96 -11.20
CA THR A 69 -24.83 17.28 -11.71
C THR A 69 -23.71 17.85 -10.86
N GLY A 70 -22.79 18.61 -11.47
CA GLY A 70 -21.69 19.20 -10.73
C GLY A 70 -21.05 20.36 -11.47
N THR A 71 -20.44 21.26 -10.70
CA THR A 71 -19.62 22.34 -11.22
C THR A 71 -18.22 22.17 -10.66
N GLY A 72 -17.23 22.21 -11.54
CA GLY A 72 -15.84 22.00 -11.20
C GLY A 72 -14.90 22.92 -11.95
N ARG A 73 -13.61 22.63 -11.77
CA ARG A 73 -12.50 23.39 -12.33
C ARG A 73 -11.44 22.44 -12.87
N LEU A 74 -10.66 22.95 -13.81
CA LEU A 74 -9.51 22.22 -14.34
C LEU A 74 -8.30 22.46 -13.45
N GLU A 75 -7.59 21.39 -13.15
CA GLU A 75 -6.28 21.40 -12.50
C GLU A 75 -5.26 20.97 -13.55
N GLY A 76 -4.54 21.95 -14.13
CA GLY A 76 -3.73 21.72 -15.33
C GLY A 76 -4.56 21.52 -16.60
N SER A 77 -4.06 20.73 -17.56
CA SER A 77 -4.68 20.51 -18.88
C SER A 77 -5.45 19.19 -19.01
N THR A 78 -5.26 18.26 -18.07
CA THR A 78 -5.75 16.88 -18.15
C THR A 78 -6.53 16.43 -16.92
N VAL A 79 -6.74 17.28 -15.91
CA VAL A 79 -7.51 16.92 -14.72
C VAL A 79 -8.70 17.86 -14.55
N LEU A 80 -9.89 17.29 -14.35
CA LEU A 80 -11.12 17.99 -14.02
C LEU A 80 -11.60 17.55 -12.64
N VAL A 81 -11.73 18.48 -11.70
CA VAL A 81 -12.19 18.20 -10.33
C VAL A 81 -13.55 18.82 -10.10
N ILE A 82 -14.51 18.00 -9.66
CA ILE A 82 -15.86 18.39 -9.24
C ILE A 82 -15.92 18.25 -7.70
N PRO A 83 -15.79 19.35 -6.94
CA PRO A 83 -15.64 19.25 -5.48
C PRO A 83 -16.82 18.62 -4.75
N SER A 84 -18.04 18.87 -5.24
CA SER A 84 -19.28 18.44 -4.58
C SER A 84 -20.40 18.26 -5.60
N PRO A 85 -20.43 17.15 -6.35
CA PRO A 85 -21.53 16.84 -7.25
C PRO A 85 -22.80 16.51 -6.46
N THR A 86 -23.97 16.79 -7.05
CA THR A 86 -25.28 16.41 -6.50
C THR A 86 -25.81 15.23 -7.29
N PHE A 87 -26.15 14.15 -6.59
CA PHE A 87 -26.67 12.91 -7.16
C PHE A 87 -28.14 12.72 -6.76
N THR A 88 -29.00 12.35 -7.72
CA THR A 88 -30.44 12.14 -7.49
C THR A 88 -30.94 10.91 -8.24
N CYS A 89 -31.80 10.12 -7.61
CA CYS A 89 -32.57 9.09 -8.31
C CYS A 89 -33.75 9.74 -9.04
N ASP A 90 -33.96 9.39 -10.31
CA ASP A 90 -34.93 10.08 -11.17
C ASP A 90 -36.39 9.76 -10.78
N ASP A 91 -36.62 8.69 -10.01
CA ASP A 91 -37.92 8.34 -9.43
C ASP A 91 -38.28 9.15 -8.17
N GLY A 92 -37.35 9.99 -7.70
CA GLY A 92 -37.50 10.84 -6.51
C GLY A 92 -37.21 10.12 -5.19
N SER A 93 -36.69 8.89 -5.22
CA SER A 93 -36.13 8.25 -4.04
C SER A 93 -34.80 8.89 -3.62
N GLU A 94 -34.47 8.76 -2.33
CA GLU A 94 -33.16 9.18 -1.82
C GLU A 94 -32.12 8.10 -2.18
N PRO A 95 -30.95 8.47 -2.74
CA PRO A 95 -29.92 7.50 -3.08
C PRO A 95 -29.29 6.90 -1.81
N GLU A 96 -29.19 5.57 -1.75
CA GLU A 96 -28.60 4.85 -0.62
C GLU A 96 -27.23 4.28 -1.01
N ALA A 97 -26.21 4.57 -0.20
CA ALA A 97 -24.88 4.00 -0.40
C ALA A 97 -24.92 2.47 -0.18
N LEU A 98 -24.31 1.72 -1.09
CA LEU A 98 -24.29 0.25 -1.04
C LEU A 98 -23.41 -0.30 0.09
N SER A 99 -22.38 0.46 0.48
CA SER A 99 -21.52 0.21 1.64
C SER A 99 -20.72 1.48 1.98
N GLY A 100 -20.18 1.57 3.20
CA GLY A 100 -19.28 2.65 3.60
C GLY A 100 -19.96 3.97 3.99
N PRO A 101 -19.25 5.12 3.91
CA PRO A 101 -19.78 6.44 4.27
C PRO A 101 -20.91 6.87 3.31
N PRO A 102 -21.70 7.91 3.65
CA PRO A 102 -22.78 8.40 2.78
C PRO A 102 -22.31 8.72 1.36
N LEU A 103 -23.16 8.49 0.34
CA LEU A 103 -22.80 8.66 -1.08
C LEU A 103 -22.21 10.05 -1.39
N GLN A 104 -22.72 11.09 -0.74
CA GLN A 104 -22.24 12.46 -0.90
C GLN A 104 -20.78 12.64 -0.46
N GLU A 105 -20.33 11.85 0.52
CA GLU A 105 -18.96 11.84 1.01
C GLU A 105 -18.05 11.03 0.07
N GLN A 106 -18.54 9.91 -0.46
CA GLN A 106 -17.83 9.11 -1.46
C GLN A 106 -17.58 9.91 -2.75
N LEU A 107 -18.55 10.73 -3.17
CA LEU A 107 -18.47 11.57 -4.37
C LEU A 107 -17.69 12.89 -4.17
N ARG A 108 -17.11 13.12 -2.97
CA ARG A 108 -16.34 14.35 -2.69
C ARG A 108 -15.10 14.36 -3.56
N ASN A 109 -14.84 15.50 -4.20
CA ASN A 109 -13.70 15.68 -5.13
C ASN A 109 -13.69 14.65 -6.27
N LEU A 110 -14.86 14.38 -6.85
CA LEU A 110 -14.97 13.55 -8.06
C LEU A 110 -14.02 14.09 -9.13
N THR A 111 -13.03 13.28 -9.48
CA THR A 111 -11.91 13.69 -10.33
C THR A 111 -11.93 12.88 -11.62
N PHE A 112 -11.85 13.56 -12.76
CA PHE A 112 -11.68 12.95 -14.07
C PHE A 112 -10.29 13.27 -14.61
N VAL A 113 -9.53 12.23 -14.93
CA VAL A 113 -8.22 12.34 -15.57
C VAL A 113 -8.36 11.99 -17.05
N LEU A 114 -7.93 12.90 -17.92
CA LEU A 114 -7.90 12.69 -19.36
C LEU A 114 -6.57 12.07 -19.77
N ASP A 115 -6.67 10.94 -20.46
CA ASP A 115 -5.61 10.44 -21.33
C ASP A 115 -5.76 11.09 -22.72
N PRO A 116 -4.85 12.03 -23.10
CA PRO A 116 -4.93 12.70 -24.39
C PRO A 116 -4.55 11.80 -25.57
N GLU A 117 -3.83 10.68 -25.34
CA GLU A 117 -3.44 9.74 -26.40
C GLU A 117 -4.56 8.73 -26.69
N ALA A 118 -5.20 8.22 -25.64
CA ALA A 118 -6.33 7.28 -25.75
C ALA A 118 -7.69 7.97 -25.98
N GLU A 119 -7.76 9.30 -25.81
CA GLU A 119 -9.00 10.10 -25.80
C GLU A 119 -10.05 9.54 -24.83
N THR A 120 -9.60 9.09 -23.65
CA THR A 120 -10.45 8.54 -22.58
C THR A 120 -10.39 9.39 -21.31
N LEU A 121 -11.48 9.42 -20.55
CA LEU A 121 -11.49 9.92 -19.18
C LEU A 121 -11.56 8.75 -18.20
N THR A 122 -10.82 8.81 -17.12
CA THR A 122 -10.96 7.88 -15.99
C THR A 122 -11.39 8.64 -14.77
N ASP A 123 -12.43 8.18 -14.07
CA ASP A 123 -12.82 8.74 -12.78
C ASP A 123 -12.14 8.04 -11.60
N ASN A 124 -12.25 8.62 -10.41
CA ASN A 124 -11.68 8.07 -9.17
C ASN A 124 -12.35 6.78 -8.68
N PHE A 125 -13.41 6.32 -9.35
CA PHE A 125 -14.02 5.00 -9.12
C PHE A 125 -13.56 3.97 -10.15
N GLY A 126 -12.64 4.36 -11.04
CA GLY A 126 -12.07 3.49 -12.07
C GLY A 126 -12.92 3.37 -13.33
N SER A 127 -14.01 4.13 -13.47
CA SER A 127 -14.84 4.07 -14.67
C SER A 127 -14.15 4.79 -15.83
N VAL A 128 -14.13 4.15 -17.00
CA VAL A 128 -13.50 4.69 -18.21
C VAL A 128 -14.55 5.21 -19.18
N TRP A 129 -14.43 6.46 -19.59
CA TRP A 129 -15.37 7.17 -20.46
C TRP A 129 -14.75 7.51 -21.80
N ARG A 130 -15.54 7.47 -22.88
CA ARG A 130 -15.12 7.83 -24.24
C ARG A 130 -16.06 8.84 -24.88
N ARG A 131 -15.53 9.66 -25.80
CA ARG A 131 -16.35 10.64 -26.54
C ARG A 131 -17.44 9.94 -27.36
N GLU A 132 -18.65 10.46 -27.28
CA GLU A 132 -19.79 10.01 -28.07
C GLU A 132 -19.47 10.12 -29.57
N GLY A 133 -19.56 9.00 -30.29
CA GLY A 133 -19.26 8.95 -31.72
C GLY A 133 -17.78 8.97 -32.08
N ALA A 134 -16.85 8.89 -31.11
CA ALA A 134 -15.47 8.57 -31.40
C ALA A 134 -15.43 7.26 -32.21
N PRO A 135 -14.73 7.21 -33.36
CA PRO A 135 -14.56 5.95 -34.07
C PRO A 135 -13.95 5.00 -33.06
N VAL A 136 -14.61 3.85 -32.88
CA VAL A 136 -14.03 2.78 -32.08
C VAL A 136 -12.65 2.55 -32.68
N LEU A 137 -11.58 2.97 -31.99
CA LEU A 137 -10.23 2.50 -32.29
C LEU A 137 -10.16 1.06 -31.79
N SER A 138 -11.04 0.26 -32.37
CA SER A 138 -10.87 -1.14 -32.60
C SER A 138 -10.27 -1.21 -34.02
N PRO A 139 -9.03 -1.65 -34.20
CA PRO A 139 -8.97 -2.98 -34.75
C PRO A 139 -9.77 -3.84 -33.78
N GLU A 140 -10.78 -4.58 -34.25
CA GLU A 140 -11.12 -5.79 -33.50
C GLU A 140 -9.78 -6.42 -33.08
N PRO A 141 -9.51 -6.64 -31.77
CA PRO A 141 -8.57 -7.68 -31.46
C PRO A 141 -9.11 -8.90 -32.20
N ALA A 142 -8.26 -9.43 -33.06
CA ALA A 142 -8.60 -10.51 -33.95
C ALA A 142 -9.37 -11.59 -33.19
N THR A 143 -10.49 -12.05 -33.75
CA THR A 143 -11.29 -13.17 -33.23
C THR A 143 -12.10 -12.76 -31.97
N PRO A 144 -13.37 -13.21 -31.79
CA PRO A 144 -14.00 -13.12 -30.46
C PRO A 144 -13.00 -13.63 -29.42
N ALA A 145 -12.79 -12.86 -28.35
CA ALA A 145 -11.96 -13.31 -27.24
C ALA A 145 -12.47 -14.70 -26.85
N LEU A 146 -11.63 -15.71 -27.06
CA LEU A 146 -11.94 -17.06 -26.65
C LEU A 146 -12.23 -16.98 -25.16
N SER A 147 -13.45 -17.34 -24.81
CA SER A 147 -13.93 -17.47 -23.44
C SER A 147 -14.64 -18.81 -23.36
N GLY A 148 -14.51 -19.46 -22.22
CA GLY A 148 -15.13 -20.74 -22.01
C GLY A 148 -15.64 -20.87 -20.58
N GLY A 149 -16.61 -21.76 -20.45
CA GLY A 149 -17.08 -22.21 -19.16
C GLY A 149 -16.16 -23.26 -18.58
N MET A 150 -16.73 -24.03 -17.66
CA MET A 150 -16.02 -24.96 -16.82
C MET A 150 -15.17 -25.97 -17.61
N TRP A 151 -14.00 -26.29 -17.05
CA TRP A 151 -13.06 -27.30 -17.54
C TRP A 151 -12.34 -27.98 -16.36
N PRO A 152 -12.04 -29.29 -16.42
CA PRO A 152 -12.28 -30.23 -17.53
C PRO A 152 -13.72 -30.75 -17.62
N GLN A 153 -14.49 -30.62 -16.55
CA GLN A 153 -15.91 -30.93 -16.53
C GLN A 153 -16.74 -29.78 -17.08
N THR A 154 -17.91 -30.09 -17.64
CA THR A 154 -18.78 -29.09 -18.30
C THR A 154 -19.99 -28.71 -17.47
N ASP A 155 -20.37 -29.52 -16.49
CA ASP A 155 -21.43 -29.24 -15.52
C ASP A 155 -21.14 -29.83 -14.12
N LEU A 156 -21.96 -29.44 -13.13
CA LEU A 156 -21.81 -29.88 -11.75
C LEU A 156 -21.99 -31.40 -11.58
N ALA A 157 -22.79 -32.06 -12.41
CA ALA A 157 -22.99 -33.50 -12.30
C ALA A 157 -21.73 -34.27 -12.71
N GLU A 158 -21.02 -33.78 -13.73
CA GLU A 158 -19.71 -34.28 -14.12
C GLU A 158 -18.67 -34.03 -13.03
N VAL A 159 -18.69 -32.85 -12.38
CA VAL A 159 -17.79 -32.55 -11.23
C VAL A 159 -18.03 -33.54 -10.08
N GLN A 160 -19.28 -33.80 -9.73
CA GLN A 160 -19.64 -34.75 -8.67
C GLN A 160 -19.15 -36.17 -8.97
N GLU A 161 -19.29 -36.61 -10.22
CA GLU A 161 -18.78 -37.93 -10.61
C GLU A 161 -17.25 -37.96 -10.64
N ALA A 162 -16.60 -36.90 -11.12
CA ALA A 162 -15.14 -36.75 -11.08
C ALA A 162 -14.60 -36.78 -9.65
N GLN A 163 -15.24 -36.08 -8.71
CA GLN A 163 -14.89 -36.12 -7.28
C GLN A 163 -14.99 -37.56 -6.74
N ARG A 164 -16.08 -38.27 -7.05
CA ARG A 164 -16.27 -39.66 -6.63
C ARG A 164 -15.17 -40.59 -7.17
N LEU A 165 -14.70 -40.35 -8.40
CA LEU A 165 -13.63 -41.11 -9.02
C LEU A 165 -12.26 -40.75 -8.44
N ALA A 166 -12.00 -39.47 -8.16
CA ALA A 166 -10.80 -39.01 -7.46
C ALA A 166 -10.71 -39.61 -6.05
N ASP A 167 -11.80 -39.60 -5.28
CA ASP A 167 -11.90 -40.23 -3.96
C ASP A 167 -11.66 -41.75 -4.01
N ALA A 168 -11.99 -42.39 -5.13
CA ALA A 168 -11.70 -43.80 -5.38
C ALA A 168 -10.24 -44.08 -5.78
N GLY A 169 -9.42 -43.03 -5.88
CA GLY A 169 -8.01 -43.10 -6.27
C GLY A 169 -7.79 -43.28 -7.77
N ASP A 170 -8.75 -42.90 -8.61
CA ASP A 170 -8.59 -42.97 -10.06
C ASP A 170 -7.58 -41.91 -10.54
N PRO A 171 -6.41 -42.32 -11.09
CA PRO A 171 -5.39 -41.38 -11.54
C PRO A 171 -5.86 -40.45 -12.66
N ALA A 172 -6.97 -40.77 -13.34
CA ALA A 172 -7.56 -39.89 -14.34
C ALA A 172 -8.24 -38.63 -13.74
N TYR A 173 -8.44 -38.58 -12.42
CA TYR A 173 -9.13 -37.48 -11.73
C TYR A 173 -8.38 -36.97 -10.50
N THR A 174 -7.50 -37.78 -9.87
CA THR A 174 -6.75 -37.36 -8.66
C THR A 174 -5.82 -36.18 -8.89
N TRP A 175 -5.41 -35.90 -10.14
CA TRP A 175 -4.61 -34.72 -10.49
C TRP A 175 -5.37 -33.40 -10.32
N GLN A 176 -6.70 -33.43 -10.21
CA GLN A 176 -7.52 -32.25 -9.93
C GLN A 176 -7.56 -31.91 -8.42
N VAL A 177 -7.04 -32.78 -7.54
CA VAL A 177 -6.96 -32.53 -6.10
C VAL A 177 -5.62 -31.89 -5.78
N ASP A 178 -5.66 -30.66 -5.28
CA ASP A 178 -4.46 -29.92 -4.87
C ASP A 178 -4.68 -29.32 -3.47
N PRO A 179 -4.11 -29.95 -2.43
CA PRO A 179 -4.21 -29.45 -1.07
C PRO A 179 -3.47 -28.14 -0.82
N GLN A 180 -2.46 -27.77 -1.63
CA GLN A 180 -1.67 -26.54 -1.42
C GLN A 180 -2.52 -25.30 -1.75
N LEU A 181 -3.34 -25.37 -2.79
CA LEU A 181 -4.34 -24.35 -3.13
C LEU A 181 -5.37 -24.06 -2.02
N PHE A 182 -5.56 -25.00 -1.09
CA PHE A 182 -6.48 -24.84 0.03
C PHE A 182 -5.84 -24.20 1.27
N THR A 183 -4.51 -24.29 1.43
CA THR A 183 -3.84 -24.01 2.70
C THR A 183 -2.89 -22.83 2.70
N ASP A 184 -2.44 -22.41 1.53
CA ASP A 184 -1.39 -21.42 1.40
C ASP A 184 -1.90 -20.24 0.59
N ASP A 185 -1.92 -19.03 1.14
CA ASP A 185 -2.28 -17.84 0.37
C ASP A 185 -1.09 -17.34 -0.48
N THR A 186 0.10 -17.96 -0.34
CA THR A 186 1.37 -17.53 -0.98
C THR A 186 1.77 -18.37 -2.19
N TRP A 187 0.97 -19.37 -2.61
CA TRP A 187 1.37 -20.22 -3.75
C TRP A 187 1.55 -19.41 -5.06
N ALA A 188 0.88 -18.25 -5.17
CA ALA A 188 1.02 -17.31 -6.28
C ALA A 188 2.41 -16.62 -6.32
N SER A 189 3.16 -16.60 -5.22
CA SER A 189 4.46 -15.92 -5.11
C SER A 189 5.68 -16.82 -5.26
N GLU A 190 5.56 -18.15 -5.29
CA GLU A 190 6.74 -19.02 -5.16
C GLU A 190 7.21 -19.69 -6.47
N GLU A 191 6.37 -20.31 -7.31
CA GLU A 191 6.80 -20.78 -8.65
C GLU A 191 5.64 -20.94 -9.69
N PRO A 192 5.73 -20.38 -10.91
CA PRO A 192 4.71 -20.53 -11.93
C PRO A 192 4.80 -21.91 -12.61
N GLY A 193 3.85 -22.79 -12.31
CA GLY A 193 3.71 -24.10 -12.98
C GLY A 193 3.49 -25.30 -12.06
N GLN A 194 3.34 -25.11 -10.74
CA GLN A 194 3.13 -26.24 -9.82
C GLN A 194 1.68 -26.76 -9.79
N ILE A 195 0.70 -25.97 -10.25
CA ILE A 195 -0.69 -26.42 -10.31
C ILE A 195 -0.95 -27.19 -11.61
N GLU A 196 -1.03 -28.51 -11.49
CA GLU A 196 -1.26 -29.41 -12.63
C GLU A 196 -2.54 -29.06 -13.40
N LEU A 197 -3.59 -28.58 -12.71
CA LEU A 197 -4.83 -28.12 -13.33
C LEU A 197 -4.60 -26.95 -14.30
N VAL A 198 -3.87 -25.93 -13.85
CA VAL A 198 -3.58 -24.75 -14.66
C VAL A 198 -2.64 -25.11 -15.81
N ASP A 199 -1.59 -25.89 -15.55
CA ASP A 199 -0.65 -26.31 -16.60
C ASP A 199 -1.35 -27.06 -17.73
N ARG A 200 -2.18 -28.04 -17.38
CA ARG A 200 -2.98 -28.78 -18.37
C ARG A 200 -3.95 -27.85 -19.10
N PHE A 201 -4.62 -26.92 -18.41
CA PHE A 201 -5.51 -25.98 -19.08
C PHE A 201 -4.76 -25.13 -20.12
N LEU A 202 -3.67 -24.47 -19.72
CA LEU A 202 -2.90 -23.59 -20.59
C LEU A 202 -2.27 -24.36 -21.77
N ARG A 203 -1.77 -25.58 -21.55
CA ARG A 203 -1.16 -26.40 -22.61
C ARG A 203 -2.19 -27.09 -23.49
N ASP A 204 -3.15 -27.81 -22.91
CA ASP A 204 -4.04 -28.70 -23.65
C ASP A 204 -5.23 -27.94 -24.25
N VAL A 205 -5.71 -26.88 -23.58
CA VAL A 205 -6.86 -26.09 -24.04
C VAL A 205 -6.40 -24.88 -24.87
N LEU A 206 -5.43 -24.10 -24.37
CA LEU A 206 -4.96 -22.90 -25.08
C LEU A 206 -3.79 -23.16 -26.03
N GLY A 207 -3.09 -24.29 -25.91
CA GLY A 207 -1.93 -24.60 -26.75
C GLY A 207 -0.68 -23.79 -26.40
N TRP A 208 -0.57 -23.29 -25.18
CA TRP A 208 0.56 -22.46 -24.74
C TRP A 208 1.73 -23.34 -24.28
N GLU A 209 2.85 -23.30 -25.01
CA GLU A 209 4.04 -24.11 -24.68
C GLU A 209 4.83 -23.56 -23.48
N ALA A 210 4.79 -22.24 -23.27
CA ALA A 210 5.43 -21.53 -22.17
C ALA A 210 4.55 -20.35 -21.74
N TYR A 211 4.51 -20.08 -20.44
CA TYR A 211 3.69 -19.03 -19.84
C TYR A 211 4.21 -18.70 -18.43
N VAL A 212 3.72 -17.59 -17.89
CA VAL A 212 4.04 -17.13 -16.53
C VAL A 212 2.79 -16.55 -15.89
N LEU A 213 2.67 -16.67 -14.57
CA LEU A 213 1.66 -15.94 -13.80
C LEU A 213 2.02 -14.45 -13.78
N ASN A 214 1.02 -13.58 -13.94
CA ASN A 214 1.15 -12.14 -13.79
C ASN A 214 0.54 -11.71 -12.47
N PRO A 215 1.34 -11.52 -11.40
CA PRO A 215 0.82 -11.06 -10.12
C PRO A 215 0.45 -9.56 -10.12
N TYR A 216 0.84 -8.80 -11.16
CA TYR A 216 0.61 -7.35 -11.24
C TYR A 216 -0.77 -6.99 -11.81
N GLU A 217 -1.48 -7.94 -12.41
CA GLU A 217 -2.87 -7.76 -12.84
C GLU A 217 -3.73 -8.94 -12.35
N GLY A 218 -4.96 -8.65 -11.90
CA GLY A 218 -5.93 -9.67 -11.49
C GLY A 218 -5.86 -10.01 -10.00
N MET A 219 -6.29 -11.23 -9.64
CA MET A 219 -6.34 -11.74 -8.24
C MET A 219 -7.18 -10.89 -7.28
N GLY A 220 -8.15 -10.15 -7.81
CA GLY A 220 -8.99 -9.23 -7.04
C GLY A 220 -10.46 -9.59 -7.16
N ARG A 221 -11.13 -9.77 -6.01
CA ARG A 221 -12.58 -9.90 -5.92
C ARG A 221 -13.13 -8.90 -4.91
N ASN A 222 -13.95 -7.96 -5.36
CA ASN A 222 -14.55 -6.92 -4.51
C ASN A 222 -13.52 -6.12 -3.66
N GLY A 223 -12.33 -5.87 -4.20
CA GLY A 223 -11.25 -5.18 -3.47
C GLY A 223 -10.49 -6.04 -2.47
N VAL A 224 -10.78 -7.35 -2.40
CA VAL A 224 -10.01 -8.32 -1.60
C VAL A 224 -9.14 -9.14 -2.53
N TYR A 225 -7.89 -9.36 -2.13
CA TYR A 225 -6.98 -10.28 -2.81
C TYR A 225 -7.52 -11.71 -2.69
N ASP A 226 -7.93 -12.30 -3.80
CA ASP A 226 -8.46 -13.67 -3.89
C ASP A 226 -7.68 -14.41 -4.96
N VAL A 227 -6.70 -15.21 -4.52
CA VAL A 227 -5.78 -15.93 -5.39
C VAL A 227 -6.49 -16.91 -6.32
N ASN A 228 -7.75 -17.29 -6.07
CA ASN A 228 -8.50 -18.23 -6.89
C ASN A 228 -9.34 -17.55 -7.99
N TYR A 229 -9.40 -16.21 -8.01
CA TYR A 229 -10.25 -15.46 -8.93
C TYR A 229 -9.42 -14.53 -9.82
N ASP A 230 -9.82 -14.38 -11.09
CA ASP A 230 -9.16 -13.54 -12.09
C ASP A 230 -7.63 -13.74 -12.17
N GLN A 231 -7.16 -14.99 -12.08
CA GLN A 231 -5.74 -15.31 -12.18
C GLN A 231 -5.23 -14.99 -13.59
N ARG A 232 -4.28 -14.06 -13.70
CA ARG A 232 -3.75 -13.65 -15.00
C ARG A 232 -2.50 -14.43 -15.37
N TYR A 233 -2.52 -15.04 -16.54
CA TYR A 233 -1.37 -15.71 -17.12
C TYR A 233 -0.98 -15.08 -18.45
N LEU A 234 0.32 -14.89 -18.64
CA LEU A 234 0.90 -14.36 -19.87
C LEU A 234 1.55 -15.49 -20.65
N ARG A 235 1.30 -15.53 -21.95
CA ARG A 235 2.00 -16.45 -22.84
C ARG A 235 3.42 -15.97 -23.07
N CYS A 236 4.38 -16.88 -22.98
CA CYS A 236 5.78 -16.61 -23.29
C CYS A 236 6.14 -17.16 -24.67
N ALA A 237 6.95 -16.42 -25.44
CA ALA A 237 7.49 -16.90 -26.70
C ALA A 237 8.55 -18.00 -26.44
N PRO A 238 8.33 -19.26 -26.89
CA PRO A 238 9.20 -20.38 -26.52
C PRO A 238 10.66 -20.17 -26.95
N GLY A 239 11.59 -20.44 -26.03
CA GLY A 239 13.03 -20.36 -26.29
C GLY A 239 13.59 -18.95 -26.51
N ARG A 240 12.81 -17.90 -26.20
CA ARG A 240 13.25 -16.51 -26.25
C ARG A 240 13.24 -15.91 -24.85
N THR A 241 14.25 -15.10 -24.54
CA THR A 241 14.29 -14.26 -23.35
C THR A 241 13.68 -12.89 -23.65
N ASN A 242 13.19 -12.20 -22.64
CA ASN A 242 12.62 -10.88 -22.79
C ASN A 242 13.65 -9.88 -23.36
N PRO A 243 13.37 -9.21 -24.49
CA PRO A 243 14.33 -8.33 -25.15
C PRO A 243 14.54 -7.00 -24.40
N LEU A 244 13.57 -6.55 -23.59
CA LEU A 244 13.66 -5.30 -22.83
C LEU A 244 14.19 -5.52 -21.41
N TYR A 245 13.89 -6.68 -20.83
CA TYR A 245 14.30 -7.05 -19.47
C TYR A 245 15.18 -8.31 -19.52
N PRO A 246 16.48 -8.19 -19.85
CA PRO A 246 17.37 -9.34 -19.96
C PRO A 246 17.57 -10.02 -18.59
N PRO A 247 17.52 -11.36 -18.52
CA PRO A 247 17.51 -12.10 -17.26
C PRO A 247 18.79 -11.91 -16.42
N GLN A 248 18.60 -11.78 -15.10
CA GLN A 248 19.67 -11.77 -14.09
C GLN A 248 20.05 -13.19 -13.61
N PRO A 249 21.12 -13.35 -12.80
CA PRO A 249 21.44 -14.63 -12.16
C PRO A 249 20.30 -15.20 -11.32
N GLU A 250 19.51 -14.32 -10.71
CA GLU A 250 18.24 -14.60 -10.02
C GLU A 250 17.16 -13.76 -10.72
N PRO A 251 16.63 -14.23 -11.86
CA PRO A 251 15.75 -13.44 -12.70
C PRO A 251 14.33 -13.37 -12.12
N ASP A 252 13.72 -12.19 -12.18
CA ASP A 252 12.28 -12.06 -11.96
C ASP A 252 11.49 -12.81 -13.04
N TRP A 253 10.25 -13.18 -12.73
CA TRP A 253 9.48 -14.18 -13.46
C TRP A 253 9.23 -13.77 -14.92
N GLY A 254 9.03 -12.47 -15.16
CA GLY A 254 8.83 -11.92 -16.51
C GLY A 254 10.12 -11.67 -17.31
N GLU A 255 11.32 -11.76 -16.71
CA GLU A 255 12.58 -11.59 -17.45
C GLU A 255 12.90 -12.80 -18.34
N LEU A 256 12.46 -14.00 -17.92
CA LEU A 256 12.57 -15.23 -18.69
C LEU A 256 11.42 -15.41 -19.70
N CYS A 257 10.36 -14.61 -19.59
CA CYS A 257 9.19 -14.67 -20.45
C CYS A 257 9.28 -13.60 -21.55
N ALA A 258 9.55 -14.00 -22.80
CA ALA A 258 9.49 -13.06 -23.92
C ALA A 258 8.04 -12.81 -24.36
N PRO A 259 7.65 -11.56 -24.70
CA PRO A 259 6.33 -11.27 -25.23
C PRO A 259 6.05 -11.96 -26.58
N THR A 260 4.78 -12.23 -26.86
CA THR A 260 4.35 -13.07 -28.00
C THR A 260 3.74 -12.30 -29.16
N LEU A 261 3.17 -11.11 -28.91
CA LEU A 261 2.49 -10.32 -29.94
C LEU A 261 3.46 -9.36 -30.64
N ASP A 262 4.34 -8.72 -29.87
CA ASP A 262 5.44 -7.87 -30.34
C ASP A 262 6.58 -7.86 -29.30
N ASP A 263 7.48 -6.88 -29.32
CA ASP A 263 8.60 -6.79 -28.36
C ASP A 263 8.20 -6.25 -26.97
N ARG A 264 6.92 -5.90 -26.75
CA ARG A 264 6.36 -5.35 -25.51
C ARG A 264 5.11 -6.07 -25.02
N THR A 265 4.39 -6.74 -25.90
CA THR A 265 3.00 -7.13 -25.64
C THR A 265 2.83 -8.65 -25.59
N TYR A 266 2.14 -9.12 -24.55
CA TYR A 266 1.87 -10.53 -24.28
C TYR A 266 0.41 -10.87 -24.59
N GLU A 267 0.17 -12.07 -25.11
CA GLU A 267 -1.15 -12.69 -25.00
C GLU A 267 -1.43 -12.97 -23.51
N SER A 268 -2.64 -12.62 -23.04
CA SER A 268 -3.03 -12.76 -21.64
C SER A 268 -4.37 -13.48 -21.50
N VAL A 269 -4.51 -14.29 -20.46
CA VAL A 269 -5.73 -15.02 -20.10
C VAL A 269 -6.04 -14.85 -18.61
N SER A 270 -7.32 -14.76 -18.30
CA SER A 270 -7.87 -14.76 -16.94
C SER A 270 -8.55 -16.10 -16.67
N LEU A 271 -8.25 -16.70 -15.52
CA LEU A 271 -8.83 -17.96 -15.04
C LEU A 271 -9.48 -17.76 -13.66
N ASP A 272 -10.66 -18.34 -13.49
CA ASP A 272 -11.30 -18.50 -12.18
C ASP A 272 -11.24 -19.96 -11.77
N LEU A 273 -10.63 -20.25 -10.62
CA LEU A 273 -10.53 -21.59 -10.05
C LEU A 273 -11.58 -21.77 -8.95
N ALA A 274 -12.20 -22.95 -8.89
CA ALA A 274 -13.16 -23.24 -7.84
C ALA A 274 -13.23 -24.74 -7.49
N GLN A 275 -13.62 -25.01 -6.25
CA GLN A 275 -14.14 -26.30 -5.82
C GLN A 275 -15.67 -26.22 -5.75
N LEU A 276 -16.35 -26.88 -6.69
CA LEU A 276 -17.81 -26.76 -6.85
C LEU A 276 -18.63 -27.83 -6.12
N ASP A 277 -18.03 -28.98 -5.80
CA ASP A 277 -18.70 -30.05 -5.03
C ASP A 277 -18.34 -30.03 -3.55
N ARG A 278 -17.05 -30.07 -3.23
CA ARG A 278 -16.53 -30.14 -1.86
C ARG A 278 -15.41 -29.10 -1.65
N GLN A 279 -15.59 -28.22 -0.67
CA GLN A 279 -14.67 -27.12 -0.35
C GLN A 279 -13.72 -27.49 0.79
N ASP A 280 -12.82 -28.44 0.54
CA ASP A 280 -11.80 -28.89 1.49
C ASP A 280 -10.50 -29.32 0.79
N ARG A 281 -9.50 -29.75 1.57
CA ARG A 281 -8.19 -30.20 1.06
C ARG A 281 -8.26 -31.37 0.07
N ASP A 282 -9.36 -32.13 0.08
CA ASP A 282 -9.55 -33.30 -0.78
C ASP A 282 -10.51 -33.01 -1.94
N GLY A 283 -11.02 -31.77 -2.05
CA GLY A 283 -11.91 -31.35 -3.13
C GLY A 283 -11.19 -31.23 -4.47
N ILE A 284 -11.86 -31.60 -5.55
CA ILE A 284 -11.34 -31.37 -6.90
C ILE A 284 -11.51 -29.89 -7.30
N TRP A 285 -10.49 -29.36 -7.94
CA TRP A 285 -10.49 -28.04 -8.54
C TRP A 285 -10.91 -28.12 -10.02
N VAL A 286 -11.58 -27.07 -10.48
CA VAL A 286 -11.91 -26.83 -11.88
C VAL A 286 -11.54 -25.40 -12.27
N VAL A 287 -11.21 -25.20 -13.54
CA VAL A 287 -11.27 -23.87 -14.15
C VAL A 287 -12.75 -23.59 -14.38
N ASN A 288 -13.38 -22.80 -13.51
CA ASN A 288 -14.81 -22.53 -13.55
C ASN A 288 -15.17 -21.63 -14.74
N GLN A 289 -14.37 -20.60 -14.97
CA GLN A 289 -14.50 -19.67 -16.07
C GLN A 289 -13.13 -19.24 -16.57
N TRP A 290 -13.05 -18.90 -17.86
CA TRP A 290 -11.85 -18.29 -18.41
C TRP A 290 -12.17 -17.38 -19.59
N ARG A 291 -11.27 -16.43 -19.82
CA ARG A 291 -11.33 -15.51 -20.95
C ARG A 291 -9.94 -15.04 -21.35
N LEU A 292 -9.67 -14.97 -22.66
CA LEU A 292 -8.58 -14.15 -23.14
C LEU A 292 -8.88 -12.69 -22.79
N THR A 293 -7.89 -12.00 -22.23
CA THR A 293 -8.06 -10.62 -21.78
C THR A 293 -7.41 -9.66 -22.76
N ALA A 294 -7.50 -8.36 -22.47
CA ALA A 294 -6.67 -7.39 -23.15
C ALA A 294 -5.19 -7.84 -23.07
N PRO A 295 -4.42 -7.69 -24.16
CA PRO A 295 -2.99 -7.95 -24.12
C PRO A 295 -2.30 -7.16 -23.02
N PHE A 296 -1.35 -7.79 -22.34
CA PHE A 296 -0.54 -7.14 -21.32
C PHE A 296 0.64 -6.44 -21.98
N ALA A 297 0.90 -5.18 -21.65
CA ALA A 297 2.02 -4.43 -22.19
C ALA A 297 3.06 -4.14 -21.11
N GLN A 298 4.29 -4.61 -21.30
CA GLN A 298 5.39 -4.20 -20.44
C GLN A 298 5.87 -2.79 -20.78
N ALA A 299 6.41 -2.09 -19.79
CA ALA A 299 6.97 -0.77 -19.97
C ALA A 299 8.28 -0.81 -20.78
N ASP A 300 8.59 0.30 -21.45
CA ASP A 300 9.90 0.52 -22.05
C ASP A 300 10.86 1.10 -21.01
N PRO A 301 11.86 0.35 -20.55
CA PRO A 301 12.76 0.81 -19.50
C PRO A 301 13.49 2.11 -19.88
N VAL A 302 13.81 2.32 -21.16
CA VAL A 302 14.52 3.54 -21.60
C VAL A 302 13.61 4.77 -21.54
N ALA A 303 12.36 4.63 -21.98
CA ALA A 303 11.40 5.73 -21.95
C ALA A 303 11.00 6.07 -20.51
N VAL A 304 10.78 5.05 -19.68
CA VAL A 304 10.43 5.24 -18.26
C VAL A 304 11.59 5.84 -17.48
N GLU A 305 12.84 5.40 -17.71
CA GLU A 305 14.02 6.01 -17.07
C GLU A 305 14.17 7.48 -17.41
N ALA A 306 13.92 7.87 -18.66
CA ALA A 306 13.95 9.28 -19.06
C ALA A 306 12.88 10.10 -18.32
N GLN A 307 11.65 9.57 -18.21
CA GLN A 307 10.57 10.22 -17.47
C GLN A 307 10.86 10.33 -15.97
N ALA A 308 11.34 9.25 -15.35
CA ALA A 308 11.68 9.20 -13.94
C ALA A 308 12.82 10.18 -13.62
N THR A 309 13.85 10.23 -14.47
CA THR A 309 14.98 11.15 -14.32
C THR A 309 14.53 12.61 -14.45
N GLU A 310 13.71 12.95 -15.45
CA GLU A 310 13.17 14.30 -15.61
C GLU A 310 12.40 14.76 -14.36
N ARG A 311 11.51 13.91 -13.83
CA ARG A 311 10.76 14.20 -12.60
C ARG A 311 11.64 14.34 -11.36
N LEU A 312 12.65 13.48 -11.26
CA LEU A 312 13.60 13.52 -10.16
C LEU A 312 14.46 14.79 -10.22
N GLU A 313 14.90 15.20 -11.41
CA GLU A 313 15.62 16.46 -11.63
C GLU A 313 14.76 17.68 -11.27
N GLU A 314 13.47 17.70 -11.62
CA GLU A 314 12.52 18.75 -11.20
C GLU A 314 12.44 18.85 -9.67
N PHE A 315 12.26 17.71 -8.99
CA PHE A 315 12.21 17.63 -7.54
C PHE A 315 13.48 18.16 -6.88
N LEU A 316 14.65 17.64 -7.29
CA LEU A 316 15.93 18.01 -6.69
C LEU A 316 16.31 19.47 -7.00
N ALA A 317 15.94 20.00 -8.17
CA ALA A 317 16.12 21.41 -8.49
C ALA A 317 15.26 22.32 -7.61
N ALA A 318 14.02 21.92 -7.31
CA ALA A 318 13.14 22.67 -6.40
C ALA A 318 13.69 22.69 -4.97
N ARG A 319 14.32 21.60 -4.52
CA ARG A 319 15.00 21.55 -3.21
C ARG A 319 16.17 22.52 -3.12
N ILE A 320 17.02 22.62 -4.16
CA ILE A 320 18.09 23.63 -4.26
C ILE A 320 17.51 25.05 -4.30
N ALA A 321 16.38 25.25 -5.00
CA ALA A 321 15.71 26.55 -5.04
C ALA A 321 15.10 26.96 -3.68
N GLY A 322 14.95 26.00 -2.75
CA GLY A 322 14.38 26.22 -1.42
C GLY A 322 12.86 26.39 -1.41
N SER A 323 12.17 26.00 -2.50
CA SER A 323 10.69 26.04 -2.57
C SER A 323 10.16 25.24 -3.75
N GLY A 324 8.93 24.72 -3.62
CA GLY A 324 8.18 24.08 -4.71
C GLY A 324 8.52 22.62 -4.94
N ALA A 325 9.15 21.96 -3.97
CA ALA A 325 9.46 20.53 -4.02
C ALA A 325 8.29 19.66 -3.49
N GLU A 326 7.30 20.26 -2.84
CA GLU A 326 6.14 19.56 -2.29
C GLU A 326 5.32 18.90 -3.39
N GLY A 327 4.86 17.66 -3.16
CA GLY A 327 4.01 16.91 -4.10
C GLY A 327 4.72 16.36 -5.34
N HIS A 328 6.04 16.55 -5.46
CA HIS A 328 6.83 15.90 -6.52
C HIS A 328 7.11 14.42 -6.23
N VAL A 329 7.18 14.06 -4.96
CA VAL A 329 7.49 12.71 -4.47
C VAL A 329 6.44 12.34 -3.42
N GLN A 330 5.98 11.10 -3.49
CA GLN A 330 5.11 10.49 -2.49
C GLN A 330 5.95 9.91 -1.35
N VAL A 331 5.40 9.98 -0.16
CA VAL A 331 5.88 9.44 1.11
C VAL A 331 4.67 8.84 1.80
N TYR A 332 4.87 7.95 2.76
CA TYR A 332 3.76 7.42 3.55
C TYR A 332 2.98 8.56 4.24
N ASP A 333 1.66 8.42 4.36
CA ASP A 333 0.68 9.50 4.61
C ASP A 333 0.88 10.31 5.92
N ASP A 334 1.84 9.91 6.74
CA ASP A 334 2.17 10.42 8.06
C ASP A 334 3.59 11.02 8.17
N VAL A 335 4.40 10.92 7.10
CA VAL A 335 5.80 11.35 7.11
C VAL A 335 6.05 12.48 6.11
N ASP A 336 6.63 13.58 6.58
CA ASP A 336 7.15 14.62 5.71
C ASP A 336 8.47 14.17 5.06
N VAL A 337 8.74 14.63 3.83
CA VAL A 337 10.03 14.39 3.16
C VAL A 337 11.18 14.90 4.04
N PRO A 338 12.07 14.02 4.55
CA PRO A 338 13.14 14.43 5.44
C PRO A 338 14.10 15.40 4.77
N LEU A 339 14.51 16.43 5.52
CA LEU A 339 15.49 17.42 5.09
C LEU A 339 15.15 18.00 3.70
N LEU A 340 13.88 18.36 3.48
CA LEU A 340 13.36 18.77 2.17
C LEU A 340 14.18 19.91 1.53
N TYR A 341 14.49 20.97 2.26
CA TYR A 341 15.16 22.15 1.70
C TYR A 341 16.57 22.44 2.24
N ALA A 342 16.95 21.79 3.33
CA ALA A 342 18.21 22.04 4.00
C ALA A 342 18.64 20.83 4.83
N THR A 343 19.92 20.79 5.15
CA THR A 343 20.53 19.83 6.08
C THR A 343 20.00 20.00 7.51
N THR A 344 20.37 19.11 8.42
CA THR A 344 20.01 19.21 9.86
C THR A 344 20.55 20.50 10.49
N SER A 345 21.66 21.05 9.99
CA SER A 345 22.22 22.34 10.44
C SER A 345 21.49 23.57 9.85
N GLY A 346 20.56 23.36 8.92
CA GLY A 346 19.86 24.41 8.19
C GLY A 346 20.62 24.97 6.99
N ALA A 347 21.69 24.30 6.54
CA ALA A 347 22.41 24.71 5.34
C ALA A 347 21.61 24.35 4.08
N PRO A 348 21.36 25.30 3.16
CA PRO A 348 20.62 25.01 1.93
C PRO A 348 21.48 24.19 0.96
N TYR A 349 20.81 23.39 0.13
CA TYR A 349 21.49 22.60 -0.90
C TYR A 349 22.00 23.47 -2.05
N GLU A 350 23.18 23.12 -2.57
CA GLU A 350 23.87 23.85 -3.63
C GLU A 350 23.89 23.08 -4.95
N ARG A 351 23.92 21.74 -4.89
CA ARG A 351 23.93 20.83 -6.03
C ARG A 351 23.38 19.46 -5.65
N TYR A 352 23.05 18.67 -6.66
CA TYR A 352 22.67 17.27 -6.49
C TYR A 352 23.43 16.36 -7.46
N GLU A 353 23.45 15.07 -7.14
CA GLU A 353 23.83 13.98 -8.03
C GLU A 353 22.76 12.89 -7.97
N ILE A 354 22.51 12.21 -9.10
CA ILE A 354 21.58 11.09 -9.22
C ILE A 354 22.39 9.88 -9.68
N GLU A 355 22.22 8.77 -8.98
CA GLU A 355 22.78 7.48 -9.35
C GLU A 355 21.65 6.45 -9.38
N ARG A 356 21.52 5.70 -10.48
CA ARG A 356 20.59 4.58 -10.52
C ARG A 356 21.22 3.39 -9.77
N VAL A 357 20.55 2.93 -8.72
CA VAL A 357 21.03 1.86 -7.82
C VAL A 357 20.88 0.49 -8.47
N ASP A 358 19.75 0.26 -9.15
CA ASP A 358 19.44 -1.01 -9.79
C ASP A 358 18.89 -0.83 -11.22
N ARG A 359 19.02 -1.86 -12.05
CA ARG A 359 18.41 -1.92 -13.38
C ARG A 359 16.87 -1.88 -13.28
N PRO A 360 16.18 -1.45 -14.34
CA PRO A 360 14.72 -1.47 -14.38
C PRO A 360 14.17 -2.90 -14.27
N ARG A 361 13.19 -3.11 -13.40
CA ARG A 361 12.55 -4.41 -13.18
C ARG A 361 11.23 -4.55 -13.93
N TRP A 362 10.96 -5.74 -14.42
CA TRP A 362 9.71 -6.08 -15.12
C TRP A 362 8.52 -6.07 -14.13
N PRO A 363 7.29 -5.73 -14.55
CA PRO A 363 6.89 -5.31 -15.90
C PRO A 363 6.92 -3.81 -16.12
N GLY A 364 6.92 -3.03 -15.04
CA GLY A 364 6.68 -1.59 -15.08
C GLY A 364 7.92 -0.71 -15.20
N ALA A 365 9.10 -1.31 -15.42
CA ALA A 365 10.38 -0.63 -15.30
C ALA A 365 10.55 0.01 -13.91
N PHE A 366 10.23 -0.73 -12.84
CA PHE A 366 10.50 -0.28 -11.48
C PHE A 366 12.00 -0.01 -11.32
N MET A 367 12.35 1.13 -10.72
CA MET A 367 13.74 1.56 -10.54
C MET A 367 13.93 2.19 -9.17
N ILE A 368 15.17 2.10 -8.68
CA ILE A 368 15.61 2.77 -7.46
C ILE A 368 16.75 3.72 -7.83
N PHE A 369 16.64 4.97 -7.37
CA PHE A 369 17.64 6.02 -7.53
C PHE A 369 18.18 6.41 -6.16
N SER A 370 19.50 6.57 -6.07
CA SER A 370 20.16 7.24 -4.96
C SER A 370 20.34 8.71 -5.35
N ALA A 371 19.64 9.60 -4.66
CA ALA A 371 19.81 11.04 -4.80
C ALA A 371 20.76 11.56 -3.70
N ARG A 372 21.83 12.26 -4.11
CA ARG A 372 22.77 12.91 -3.19
C ARG A 372 22.63 14.42 -3.30
N LEU A 373 22.33 15.12 -2.22
CA LEU A 373 22.29 16.59 -2.16
C LEU A 373 23.46 17.11 -1.33
N PHE A 374 24.14 18.14 -1.85
CA PHE A 374 25.35 18.68 -1.24
C PHE A 374 25.09 20.09 -0.71
N ALA A 375 25.60 20.37 0.48
CA ALA A 375 25.54 21.66 1.14
C ALA A 375 26.90 22.01 1.77
N ASP A 376 27.03 23.26 2.23
CA ASP A 376 28.24 23.78 2.89
C ASP A 376 29.52 23.62 2.05
N GLY A 377 29.43 23.85 0.74
CA GLY A 377 30.56 23.66 -0.18
C GLY A 377 31.06 22.21 -0.22
N ASP A 378 30.14 21.25 -0.34
CA ASP A 378 30.35 19.79 -0.38
C ASP A 378 30.84 19.16 0.94
N ALA A 379 30.80 19.90 2.05
CA ALA A 379 31.17 19.36 3.36
C ALA A 379 30.06 18.51 3.98
N THR A 380 28.81 18.74 3.58
CA THR A 380 27.64 18.01 4.04
C THR A 380 26.94 17.36 2.85
N VAL A 381 26.65 16.07 2.95
CA VAL A 381 25.96 15.29 1.90
C VAL A 381 24.75 14.62 2.51
N VAL A 382 23.57 14.85 1.94
CA VAL A 382 22.35 14.10 2.26
C VAL A 382 22.09 13.07 1.18
N GLU A 383 21.97 11.79 1.53
CA GLU A 383 21.72 10.69 0.60
C GLU A 383 20.34 10.07 0.88
N GLN A 384 19.54 9.83 -0.16
CA GLN A 384 18.17 9.31 -0.07
C GLN A 384 17.86 8.37 -1.23
N GLU A 385 17.16 7.26 -0.96
CA GLU A 385 16.63 6.40 -2.01
C GLU A 385 15.22 6.83 -2.43
N ILE A 386 15.05 6.91 -3.75
CA ILE A 386 13.79 7.31 -4.39
C ILE A 386 13.46 6.25 -5.44
N ARG A 387 12.28 5.67 -5.28
CA ARG A 387 11.74 4.61 -6.13
C ARG A 387 10.85 5.24 -7.21
N TRP A 388 10.86 4.65 -8.40
CA TRP A 388 9.89 4.95 -9.44
C TRP A 388 8.90 3.79 -9.58
N LEU A 389 7.63 4.08 -9.34
CA LEU A 389 6.51 3.15 -9.50
C LEU A 389 5.67 3.63 -10.69
N GLN A 390 5.59 2.82 -11.74
CA GLN A 390 4.82 3.19 -12.94
C GLN A 390 3.34 3.34 -12.58
N GLY A 391 2.75 4.49 -12.94
CA GLY A 391 1.36 4.83 -12.60
C GLY A 391 1.23 5.67 -11.33
N GLU A 392 2.17 5.54 -10.39
CA GLU A 392 2.16 6.26 -9.12
C GLU A 392 3.20 7.40 -9.07
N GLY A 393 4.31 7.28 -9.81
CA GLY A 393 5.38 8.28 -9.89
C GLY A 393 6.53 8.01 -8.93
N LEU A 394 7.11 9.08 -8.37
CA LEU A 394 8.23 8.99 -7.44
C LEU A 394 7.75 8.72 -6.03
N TRP A 395 8.40 7.76 -5.36
CA TRP A 395 8.19 7.43 -3.96
C TRP A 395 9.52 7.50 -3.22
N MET A 396 9.59 8.21 -2.10
CA MET A 396 10.79 8.27 -1.28
C MET A 396 10.74 7.19 -0.20
N ASP A 397 11.81 6.42 -0.12
CA ASP A 397 12.07 5.58 1.04
C ASP A 397 12.76 6.42 2.10
N PHE A 398 11.98 7.05 2.97
CA PHE A 398 12.49 7.99 3.95
C PHE A 398 13.45 7.33 4.95
N ASN A 399 13.33 6.01 5.16
CA ASN A 399 14.16 5.25 6.09
C ASN A 399 15.63 5.17 5.66
N THR A 400 15.87 5.32 4.35
CA THR A 400 17.22 5.32 3.78
C THR A 400 17.92 6.68 3.90
N THR A 401 17.27 7.70 4.44
CA THR A 401 17.84 9.05 4.51
C THR A 401 19.05 9.08 5.43
N THR A 402 20.18 9.55 4.92
CA THR A 402 21.39 9.79 5.72
C THR A 402 21.96 11.19 5.49
N GLU A 403 22.64 11.74 6.49
CA GLU A 403 23.50 12.92 6.38
C GLU A 403 24.94 12.51 6.71
N ASN A 404 25.86 12.70 5.76
CA ASN A 404 27.24 12.25 5.84
C ASN A 404 27.39 10.75 6.17
N GLY A 405 26.48 9.93 5.65
CA GLY A 405 26.44 8.49 5.89
C GLY A 405 25.98 8.09 7.28
N GLN A 406 25.38 8.99 8.07
CA GLN A 406 24.71 8.67 9.32
C GLN A 406 23.19 8.83 9.14
N PRO A 407 22.38 7.88 9.63
CA PRO A 407 20.92 8.03 9.65
C PRO A 407 20.52 9.36 10.28
N VAL A 408 19.52 10.01 9.70
CA VAL A 408 18.99 11.27 10.23
C VAL A 408 17.92 10.98 11.27
N ASP A 409 17.87 11.73 12.36
CA ASP A 409 16.79 11.58 13.34
C ASP A 409 15.50 12.19 12.77
N LEU A 410 14.46 11.35 12.63
CA LEU A 410 13.12 11.72 12.23
C LEU A 410 12.24 11.89 13.46
N SER A 411 11.40 12.93 13.45
CA SER A 411 10.47 13.22 14.53
C SER A 411 9.10 12.65 14.17
N HIS A 412 8.54 11.82 15.04
CA HIS A 412 7.22 11.24 14.87
C HIS A 412 6.31 11.68 16.01
N THR A 413 5.10 12.14 15.68
CA THR A 413 4.13 12.65 16.65
C THR A 413 2.86 11.81 16.57
N SER A 414 2.34 11.36 17.71
CA SER A 414 1.07 10.64 17.77
C SER A 414 -0.09 11.46 17.19
N SER A 415 -1.12 10.80 16.67
CA SER A 415 -2.26 11.47 16.02
C SER A 415 -3.01 12.46 16.92
N ASP A 416 -2.99 12.23 18.24
CA ASP A 416 -3.55 13.12 19.24
C ASP A 416 -2.63 14.29 19.63
N GLY A 417 -1.40 14.31 19.11
CA GLY A 417 -0.37 15.32 19.36
C GLY A 417 0.30 15.23 20.73
N GLU A 418 0.00 14.21 21.54
CA GLU A 418 0.41 14.16 22.95
C GLU A 418 1.81 13.59 23.17
N VAL A 419 2.30 12.73 22.27
CA VAL A 419 3.62 12.11 22.37
C VAL A 419 4.40 12.35 21.08
N THR A 420 5.59 12.91 21.22
CA THR A 420 6.57 13.02 20.13
C THR A 420 7.80 12.17 20.47
N VAL A 421 8.38 11.48 19.49
CA VAL A 421 9.66 10.78 19.66
C VAL A 421 10.54 11.04 18.44
N SER A 422 11.84 11.17 18.67
CA SER A 422 12.83 11.22 17.61
C SER A 422 13.56 9.88 17.51
N ALA A 423 13.56 9.29 16.33
CA ALA A 423 14.27 8.04 16.06
C ALA A 423 15.11 8.16 14.78
N PRO A 424 16.25 7.47 14.68
CA PRO A 424 17.00 7.42 13.43
C PRO A 424 16.12 6.92 12.28
N SER A 425 16.30 7.45 11.07
CA SER A 425 15.51 7.10 9.88
C SER A 425 15.42 5.60 9.61
N THR A 426 16.41 4.81 10.02
CA THR A 426 16.37 3.34 9.90
C THR A 426 15.35 2.66 10.83
N TRP A 427 14.55 3.43 11.56
CA TRP A 427 13.48 2.92 12.41
C TRP A 427 12.14 3.21 11.75
N ASP A 428 11.38 2.15 11.55
CA ASP A 428 9.97 2.26 11.22
C ASP A 428 9.16 2.53 12.48
N VAL A 429 8.02 3.19 12.28
CA VAL A 429 7.14 3.58 13.36
C VAL A 429 5.68 3.34 12.99
N LEU A 430 4.89 2.95 13.98
CA LEU A 430 3.44 2.81 13.90
C LEU A 430 2.82 3.50 15.12
N TRP A 431 1.92 4.47 14.90
CA TRP A 431 1.25 5.24 15.95
C TRP A 431 -0.26 4.98 16.06
N PRO A 432 -0.87 5.29 17.22
CA PRO A 432 -2.31 5.19 17.36
C PRO A 432 -3.01 6.16 16.41
N GLY A 433 -4.02 5.68 15.68
CA GLY A 433 -4.83 6.46 14.74
C GLY A 433 -4.33 6.48 13.29
N GLU A 434 -3.26 5.72 12.98
CA GLU A 434 -2.86 5.45 11.61
C GLU A 434 -3.76 4.35 11.00
N ASP A 435 -4.29 4.61 9.81
CA ASP A 435 -5.16 3.71 9.05
C ASP A 435 -4.34 2.51 8.54
N GLY A 436 -4.09 1.53 9.40
CA GLY A 436 -3.44 0.29 9.02
C GLY A 436 -2.91 -0.50 10.20
N VAL A 437 -3.31 -1.75 10.33
CA VAL A 437 -2.74 -2.81 11.20
C VAL A 437 -2.78 -2.66 12.74
N ALA A 438 -2.60 -1.48 13.34
CA ALA A 438 -2.73 -1.35 14.81
C ALA A 438 -4.17 -1.56 15.32
N HIS A 439 -5.15 -1.38 14.42
CA HIS A 439 -6.59 -1.36 14.71
C HIS A 439 -7.23 -2.72 15.00
N GLU A 440 -6.62 -3.85 14.63
CA GLU A 440 -7.37 -5.12 14.62
C GLU A 440 -7.53 -5.80 15.98
N ILE A 441 -6.66 -5.52 16.96
CA ILE A 441 -6.65 -6.29 18.22
C ILE A 441 -7.21 -5.50 19.41
N ALA A 442 -6.92 -4.19 19.55
CA ALA A 442 -7.39 -3.39 20.69
C ALA A 442 -7.64 -1.92 20.29
N PRO A 443 -8.76 -1.61 19.59
CA PRO A 443 -9.00 -0.29 19.00
C PRO A 443 -9.14 0.85 20.02
N ASP A 444 -9.42 0.53 21.29
CA ASP A 444 -9.61 1.51 22.37
C ASP A 444 -8.35 1.72 23.25
N VAL A 445 -7.22 1.09 22.90
CA VAL A 445 -5.98 1.16 23.69
C VAL A 445 -4.97 2.06 22.98
N TRP A 446 -4.47 3.06 23.70
CA TRP A 446 -3.37 3.89 23.22
C TRP A 446 -2.10 3.02 23.08
N PHE A 447 -1.59 2.90 21.85
CA PHE A 447 -0.47 2.02 21.50
C PHE A 447 0.35 2.61 20.34
N GLY A 448 1.66 2.71 20.52
CA GLY A 448 2.62 3.02 19.47
C GLY A 448 3.82 2.09 19.53
N ILE A 449 4.51 1.90 18.42
CA ILE A 449 5.65 1.00 18.36
C ILE A 449 6.67 1.41 17.31
N LEU A 450 7.94 1.28 17.66
CA LEU A 450 9.08 1.49 16.77
C LEU A 450 9.84 0.18 16.61
N TRP A 451 10.23 -0.16 15.40
CA TRP A 451 11.09 -1.30 15.12
C TRP A 451 12.29 -0.88 14.27
N ALA A 452 13.46 -1.40 14.62
CA ALA A 452 14.67 -1.10 13.88
C ALA A 452 14.70 -1.97 12.62
N ASP A 453 14.72 -1.35 11.44
CA ASP A 453 15.02 -2.03 10.18
C ASP A 453 16.53 -2.26 10.11
N VAL A 454 16.96 -3.47 10.48
CA VAL A 454 18.37 -3.82 10.48
C VAL A 454 18.64 -4.98 9.54
N PRO A 455 19.49 -4.79 8.51
CA PRO A 455 19.89 -5.87 7.61
C PRO A 455 20.42 -7.08 8.40
N ASP A 456 20.04 -8.29 7.98
CA ASP A 456 20.36 -9.58 8.62
C ASP A 456 19.71 -9.83 10.00
N ARG A 457 18.76 -8.99 10.44
CA ARG A 457 17.96 -9.22 11.65
C ARG A 457 16.51 -9.38 11.21
N ASP A 458 16.02 -10.62 11.12
CA ASP A 458 14.58 -10.87 11.01
C ASP A 458 13.90 -10.02 12.12
N GLY A 459 12.97 -9.13 11.74
CA GLY A 459 12.41 -8.05 12.59
C GLY A 459 11.77 -8.48 13.91
N ASP A 460 11.80 -9.76 14.21
CA ASP A 460 11.34 -10.41 15.43
C ASP A 460 12.34 -10.19 16.59
N GLY A 461 12.46 -8.95 17.07
CA GLY A 461 12.96 -8.77 18.44
C GLY A 461 13.64 -7.46 18.81
N TYR A 462 13.81 -6.48 17.93
CA TYR A 462 14.45 -5.19 18.26
C TYR A 462 13.44 -4.04 18.21
N THR A 463 12.72 -3.82 19.31
CA THR A 463 11.58 -2.90 19.30
C THR A 463 11.47 -2.02 20.54
N ILE A 464 10.81 -0.87 20.35
CA ILE A 464 10.37 0.03 21.41
C ILE A 464 8.85 0.15 21.34
N GLY A 465 8.13 -0.39 22.31
CA GLY A 465 6.67 -0.28 22.39
C GLY A 465 6.23 0.74 23.44
N LEU A 466 5.26 1.58 23.14
CA LEU A 466 4.63 2.53 24.04
C LEU A 466 3.14 2.16 24.20
N VAL A 467 2.65 2.00 25.44
CA VAL A 467 1.28 1.55 25.69
C VAL A 467 0.68 2.18 26.94
N ASP A 468 -0.65 2.41 26.92
CA ASP A 468 -1.42 2.56 28.16
C ASP A 468 -1.54 1.19 28.86
N PRO A 469 -0.78 0.96 29.95
CA PRO A 469 -0.77 -0.35 30.62
C PRO A 469 -2.09 -0.67 31.30
N VAL A 470 -2.90 0.34 31.67
CA VAL A 470 -4.18 0.15 32.35
C VAL A 470 -5.26 -0.25 31.35
N ALA A 471 -5.39 0.49 30.26
CA ALA A 471 -6.33 0.16 29.20
C ALA A 471 -6.00 -1.21 28.57
N TYR A 472 -4.71 -1.49 28.39
CA TYR A 472 -4.27 -2.78 27.88
C TYR A 472 -4.61 -3.94 28.82
N ASP A 473 -4.35 -3.82 30.13
CA ASP A 473 -4.67 -4.87 31.11
C ASP A 473 -6.18 -5.15 31.17
N ALA A 474 -7.00 -4.09 31.12
CA ALA A 474 -8.45 -4.20 31.07
C ALA A 474 -8.95 -4.89 29.79
N TRP A 475 -8.41 -4.50 28.62
CA TRP A 475 -8.73 -5.15 27.34
C TRP A 475 -8.37 -6.64 27.39
N CYS A 476 -7.21 -6.96 27.93
CA CYS A 476 -6.77 -8.32 28.12
C CYS A 476 -7.77 -9.14 28.95
N ALA A 477 -8.18 -8.61 30.11
CA ALA A 477 -9.08 -9.32 31.02
C ALA A 477 -10.44 -9.58 30.36
N ALA A 478 -10.88 -8.67 29.49
CA ALA A 478 -12.09 -8.82 28.70
C ALA A 478 -11.98 -9.91 27.61
N ASN A 479 -10.77 -10.29 27.20
CA ASN A 479 -10.51 -11.23 26.09
C ASN A 479 -10.01 -12.61 26.56
N GLY A 480 -10.20 -12.94 27.85
CA GLY A 480 -9.91 -14.27 28.41
C GLY A 480 -8.60 -14.37 29.18
N GLY A 481 -7.83 -13.28 29.26
CA GLY A 481 -6.69 -13.15 30.16
C GLY A 481 -7.10 -12.95 31.62
N ALA A 482 -6.17 -13.17 32.54
CA ALA A 482 -6.30 -12.66 33.91
C ALA A 482 -5.84 -11.20 33.91
N PRO A 483 -6.43 -10.27 34.68
CA PRO A 483 -5.83 -8.96 34.89
C PRO A 483 -4.60 -9.07 35.80
N LEU A 484 -3.51 -8.38 35.46
CA LEU A 484 -2.39 -8.14 36.36
C LEU A 484 -2.78 -7.05 37.36
N LEU A 485 -3.44 -6.00 36.86
CA LEU A 485 -3.64 -4.79 37.64
C LEU A 485 -4.84 -4.92 38.56
N SER A 486 -4.63 -4.67 39.85
CA SER A 486 -5.74 -4.73 40.83
C SER A 486 -6.64 -3.49 40.78
N ALA A 487 -6.09 -2.36 40.32
CA ALA A 487 -6.77 -1.10 40.07
C ALA A 487 -5.91 -0.21 39.15
N PRO A 488 -6.49 0.83 38.50
CA PRO A 488 -5.70 1.89 37.88
C PRO A 488 -4.69 2.46 38.89
N ALA A 489 -3.43 2.46 38.51
CA ALA A 489 -2.31 2.66 39.41
C ALA A 489 -1.22 3.48 38.70
N GLY A 490 -0.53 4.34 39.46
CA GLY A 490 0.67 5.01 38.96
C GLY A 490 1.85 4.05 38.80
N ALA A 491 2.91 4.51 38.15
CA ALA A 491 4.10 3.75 37.76
C ALA A 491 4.66 2.88 38.90
N ALA A 492 4.80 3.45 40.10
CA ALA A 492 5.35 2.73 41.25
C ALA A 492 4.46 1.56 41.74
N ALA A 493 3.15 1.69 41.63
CA ALA A 493 2.22 0.64 42.04
C ALA A 493 2.14 -0.48 40.98
N ILE A 494 2.12 -0.11 39.69
CA ILE A 494 2.23 -1.08 38.58
C ILE A 494 3.52 -1.91 38.72
N ALA A 495 4.65 -1.26 39.01
CA ALA A 495 5.93 -1.93 39.26
C ALA A 495 5.84 -2.97 40.40
N GLN A 496 5.16 -2.66 41.49
CA GLN A 496 5.02 -3.59 42.62
C GLN A 496 4.14 -4.79 42.29
N GLU A 497 3.07 -4.59 41.52
CA GLU A 497 2.20 -5.68 41.08
C GLU A 497 2.93 -6.61 40.11
N LEU A 498 3.73 -6.07 39.19
CA LEU A 498 4.57 -6.86 38.29
C LEU A 498 5.61 -7.70 39.05
N ILE A 499 6.26 -7.13 40.08
CA ILE A 499 7.24 -7.85 40.91
C ILE A 499 6.58 -8.96 41.74
N ALA A 500 5.31 -8.77 42.13
CA ALA A 500 4.57 -9.74 42.93
C ALA A 500 4.00 -10.91 42.10
N ASP A 501 3.95 -10.78 40.78
CA ASP A 501 3.39 -11.81 39.90
C ASP A 501 4.39 -12.97 39.69
N PRO A 502 4.00 -14.22 40.01
CA PRO A 502 4.87 -15.38 39.89
C PRO A 502 5.20 -15.80 38.46
N ASN A 503 4.55 -15.23 37.44
CA ASN A 503 4.85 -15.49 36.04
C ASN A 503 6.12 -14.76 35.56
N PHE A 504 6.60 -13.75 36.30
CA PHE A 504 7.74 -12.93 35.88
C PHE A 504 8.91 -13.04 36.83
N GLU A 505 10.11 -13.05 36.26
CA GLU A 505 11.35 -12.75 36.95
C GLU A 505 11.72 -11.29 36.66
N THR A 506 11.87 -10.50 37.72
CA THR A 506 12.10 -9.05 37.64
C THR A 506 13.36 -8.63 38.38
N THR A 507 14.03 -7.59 37.90
CA THR A 507 15.07 -6.90 38.67
C THR A 507 14.44 -5.94 39.68
N ALA A 508 15.26 -5.44 40.62
CA ALA A 508 14.81 -4.40 41.53
C ALA A 508 14.52 -3.10 40.76
N PRO A 509 13.42 -2.37 41.07
CA PRO A 509 13.14 -1.09 40.46
C PRO A 509 14.29 -0.10 40.56
N VAL A 510 14.65 0.52 39.44
CA VAL A 510 15.67 1.56 39.35
C VAL A 510 15.00 2.87 38.96
N ALA A 511 15.40 3.98 39.60
CA ALA A 511 14.96 5.30 39.15
C ALA A 511 15.58 5.61 37.78
N ALA A 512 14.74 6.00 36.83
CA ALA A 512 15.11 6.30 35.46
C ALA A 512 14.48 7.61 35.01
N ARG A 513 14.77 8.04 33.79
CA ARG A 513 14.11 9.16 33.13
C ARG A 513 13.72 8.80 31.72
N VAL A 514 12.58 9.31 31.30
CA VAL A 514 12.07 9.23 29.92
C VAL A 514 11.65 10.64 29.56
N GLY A 515 12.22 11.23 28.50
CA GLY A 515 11.81 12.58 28.12
C GLY A 515 12.01 13.66 29.19
N GLY A 516 12.96 13.45 30.11
CA GLY A 516 13.13 14.31 31.29
C GLY A 516 12.08 14.13 32.40
N VAL A 517 11.08 13.26 32.23
CA VAL A 517 10.11 12.86 33.26
C VAL A 517 10.67 11.72 34.10
N GLU A 518 10.43 11.76 35.41
CA GLU A 518 10.86 10.70 36.33
C GLU A 518 10.11 9.39 36.03
N ALA A 519 10.85 8.29 35.96
CA ALA A 519 10.34 6.99 35.58
C ALA A 519 10.88 5.89 36.51
N VAL A 520 10.21 4.74 36.51
CA VAL A 520 10.70 3.51 37.14
C VAL A 520 11.10 2.54 36.04
N SER A 521 12.34 2.05 36.08
CA SER A 521 12.83 1.01 35.17
C SER A 521 12.99 -0.33 35.85
N ILE A 522 12.54 -1.40 35.18
CA ILE A 522 12.60 -2.80 35.64
C ILE A 522 12.92 -3.68 34.43
N ASP A 523 13.86 -4.60 34.57
CA ASP A 523 14.04 -5.67 33.59
C ASP A 523 13.10 -6.81 33.92
N VAL A 524 12.44 -7.34 32.89
CA VAL A 524 11.39 -8.35 33.02
C VAL A 524 11.72 -9.52 32.10
N THR A 525 11.59 -10.73 32.63
CA THR A 525 11.72 -11.98 31.89
C THR A 525 10.62 -12.94 32.32
N LEU A 526 10.28 -13.90 31.47
CA LEU A 526 9.29 -14.93 31.81
C LEU A 526 9.92 -15.95 32.78
N ALA A 527 9.27 -16.18 33.92
CA ALA A 527 9.73 -17.19 34.88
C ALA A 527 9.63 -18.61 34.28
N PRO A 528 10.52 -19.55 34.66
CA PRO A 528 10.45 -20.94 34.21
C PRO A 528 9.09 -21.58 34.54
N GLY A 529 8.34 -21.97 33.50
CA GLY A 529 7.00 -22.55 33.65
C GLY A 529 5.89 -21.53 33.94
N GLY A 530 6.21 -20.22 33.89
CA GLY A 530 5.22 -19.16 33.79
C GLY A 530 4.35 -19.37 32.55
N THR A 531 3.04 -19.18 32.71
CA THR A 531 2.09 -19.31 31.60
C THR A 531 1.98 -17.98 30.88
N HIS A 532 2.28 -17.97 29.58
CA HIS A 532 1.95 -16.85 28.70
C HIS A 532 0.44 -16.85 28.45
N CYS A 533 -0.14 -15.66 28.30
CA CYS A 533 -1.55 -15.57 27.92
C CYS A 533 -1.68 -15.54 26.39
N VAL A 534 -2.72 -16.22 25.90
CA VAL A 534 -3.32 -16.05 24.58
C VAL A 534 -4.83 -15.89 24.83
N PRO A 535 -5.55 -15.00 24.13
CA PRO A 535 -5.32 -13.56 24.04
C PRO A 535 -5.53 -12.90 25.42
N GLY A 536 -4.57 -12.07 25.84
CA GLY A 536 -4.72 -11.24 27.04
C GLY A 536 -3.59 -11.36 28.07
N MET A 537 -2.51 -10.60 27.91
CA MET A 537 -1.99 -9.66 28.91
C MET A 537 -0.80 -8.85 28.35
N ILE A 538 -0.66 -7.61 28.85
CA ILE A 538 0.31 -6.49 28.63
C ILE A 538 0.92 -6.35 27.22
N ALA A 539 1.10 -5.14 26.68
CA ALA A 539 1.98 -4.97 25.50
C ALA A 539 3.45 -5.34 25.79
N ILE A 540 3.83 -5.55 27.05
CA ILE A 540 5.05 -6.27 27.43
C ILE A 540 5.05 -7.73 26.90
N SER A 541 3.87 -8.33 26.70
CA SER A 541 3.66 -9.73 26.31
C SER A 541 2.94 -10.00 24.97
N ARG A 542 2.40 -8.99 24.25
CA ARG A 542 2.10 -9.17 22.81
C ARG A 542 3.39 -9.26 21.98
N TRP A 543 4.43 -8.54 22.38
CA TRP A 543 5.78 -8.65 21.81
C TRP A 543 6.49 -9.94 22.21
N VAL A 544 6.01 -10.63 23.25
CA VAL A 544 6.35 -12.01 23.60
C VAL A 544 5.61 -13.05 22.74
N HIS A 545 4.77 -12.67 21.77
CA HIS A 545 4.31 -13.62 20.73
C HIS A 545 5.28 -13.78 19.56
N ALA A 546 6.23 -12.85 19.36
CA ALA A 546 7.46 -13.13 18.60
C ALA A 546 8.42 -14.07 19.38
N LEU A 547 8.23 -14.22 20.70
CA LEU A 547 8.91 -15.22 21.52
C LEU A 547 8.34 -16.64 21.37
N ALA A 548 7.30 -16.87 20.56
CA ALA A 548 6.77 -18.20 20.30
C ALA A 548 7.63 -19.02 19.30
N THR A 549 8.63 -18.41 18.66
CA THR A 549 9.49 -19.08 17.67
C THR A 549 10.97 -19.20 18.07
N GLY A 550 11.42 -18.67 19.23
CA GLY A 550 12.80 -18.86 19.68
C GLY A 550 13.07 -18.60 21.18
N PRO A 551 13.94 -19.38 21.84
CA PRO A 551 14.39 -19.09 23.21
C PRO A 551 15.42 -17.94 23.23
N GLY A 552 15.17 -16.87 24.01
CA GLY A 552 16.22 -15.92 24.45
C GLY A 552 16.03 -14.42 24.17
N LEU A 553 14.88 -13.81 24.51
CA LEU A 553 14.76 -12.34 24.55
C LEU A 553 14.67 -11.81 26.00
N ARG A 554 15.10 -10.56 26.19
CA ARG A 554 14.94 -9.77 27.43
C ARG A 554 14.13 -8.52 27.15
N LEU A 555 13.46 -8.01 28.18
CA LEU A 555 12.69 -6.77 28.11
C LEU A 555 13.11 -5.80 29.22
N ARG A 556 13.29 -4.53 28.87
CA ARG A 556 13.37 -3.41 29.83
C ARG A 556 12.05 -2.64 29.76
N LEU A 557 11.41 -2.51 30.91
CA LEU A 557 10.21 -1.71 31.10
C LEU A 557 10.59 -0.38 31.74
N TYR A 558 10.06 0.71 31.19
CA TYR A 558 10.00 2.02 31.82
C TYR A 558 8.53 2.35 32.10
N LEU A 559 8.22 2.70 33.34
CA LEU A 559 6.89 3.15 33.77
C LEU A 559 6.97 4.63 34.12
N VAL A 560 6.14 5.43 33.47
CA VAL A 560 6.16 6.89 33.55
C VAL A 560 4.79 7.38 34.00
N ASP A 561 4.72 8.13 35.10
CA ASP A 561 3.50 8.88 35.44
C ASP A 561 3.46 10.14 34.58
N LEU A 562 2.47 10.22 33.69
CA LEU A 562 2.36 11.28 32.71
C LEU A 562 1.88 12.60 33.35
N PRO A 563 2.25 13.76 32.80
CA PRO A 563 1.78 15.06 33.30
C PRO A 563 0.23 15.20 33.27
N GLU A 564 -0.30 16.04 34.16
CA GLU A 564 -1.73 16.37 34.16
C GLU A 564 -2.14 17.02 32.83
N GLY A 565 -3.23 16.54 32.22
CA GLY A 565 -3.74 17.04 30.92
C GLY A 565 -3.50 16.10 29.74
N MET A 566 -2.75 15.01 29.94
CA MET A 566 -2.61 13.91 29.00
C MET A 566 -3.86 13.02 28.98
N SER A 567 -4.12 12.34 27.87
CA SER A 567 -5.21 11.37 27.70
C SER A 567 -5.00 10.10 28.52
N VAL A 568 -3.74 9.71 28.72
CA VAL A 568 -3.31 8.55 29.52
C VAL A 568 -2.62 9.04 30.80
N GLN A 569 -2.83 8.33 31.91
CA GLN A 569 -2.25 8.71 33.22
C GLN A 569 -0.85 8.14 33.45
N THR A 570 -0.59 6.93 32.97
CA THR A 570 0.68 6.24 33.11
C THR A 570 1.01 5.58 31.78
N LEU A 571 2.24 5.73 31.32
CA LEU A 571 2.71 5.11 30.09
C LEU A 571 3.72 4.01 30.43
N ALA A 572 3.56 2.86 29.80
CA ALA A 572 4.56 1.79 29.81
C ALA A 572 5.33 1.83 28.50
N ILE A 573 6.65 1.96 28.60
CA ILE A 573 7.57 1.93 27.46
C ILE A 573 8.45 0.70 27.59
N THR A 574 8.48 -0.10 26.55
CA THR A 574 9.16 -1.40 26.52
C THR A 574 10.29 -1.34 25.53
N VAL A 575 11.45 -1.87 25.89
CA VAL A 575 12.56 -2.12 24.97
C VAL A 575 12.82 -3.62 24.96
N VAL A 576 12.72 -4.23 23.79
CA VAL A 576 12.87 -5.68 23.60
C VAL A 576 14.08 -5.94 22.72
N ALA A 577 14.92 -6.90 23.12
CA ALA A 577 16.06 -7.38 22.35
C ALA A 577 16.43 -8.82 22.74
N PRO A 578 17.13 -9.57 21.86
CA PRO A 578 17.76 -10.83 22.21
C PRO A 578 18.71 -10.70 23.41
N GLU A 579 18.69 -11.68 24.31
CA GLU A 579 19.45 -11.67 25.57
C GLU A 579 20.94 -11.38 25.34
N GLU A 580 21.51 -11.93 24.28
CA GLU A 580 22.94 -11.80 23.94
C GLU A 580 23.34 -10.36 23.60
N ARG A 581 22.40 -9.53 23.13
CA ARG A 581 22.64 -8.15 22.67
C ARG A 581 21.83 -7.11 23.44
N PHE A 582 21.09 -7.55 24.45
CA PHE A 582 20.16 -6.69 25.16
C PHE A 582 20.82 -5.42 25.72
N GLU A 583 21.96 -5.54 26.40
CA GLU A 583 22.62 -4.35 26.97
C GLU A 583 23.17 -3.41 25.90
N GLU A 584 23.64 -3.93 24.76
CA GLU A 584 24.06 -3.12 23.61
C GLU A 584 22.88 -2.33 23.04
N PHE A 585 21.73 -3.00 22.88
CA PHE A 585 20.52 -2.37 22.34
C PHE A 585 19.89 -1.36 23.31
N ILE A 586 19.99 -1.58 24.62
CA ILE A 586 19.61 -0.57 25.62
C ILE A 586 20.45 0.70 25.44
N GLU A 587 21.77 0.58 25.22
CA GLU A 587 22.63 1.73 25.00
C GLU A 587 22.29 2.45 23.67
N GLU A 588 21.97 1.68 22.63
CA GLU A 588 21.56 2.18 21.31
C GLU A 588 20.22 2.94 21.35
N THR A 589 19.26 2.46 22.15
CA THR A 589 17.91 3.04 22.25
C THR A 589 17.81 4.18 23.28
N ALA A 590 18.83 4.39 24.12
CA ALA A 590 18.82 5.44 25.12
C ALA A 590 18.55 6.85 24.55
N PRO A 591 19.15 7.29 23.42
CA PRO A 591 18.83 8.57 22.80
C PRO A 591 17.36 8.68 22.37
N ILE A 592 16.76 7.59 21.87
CA ILE A 592 15.35 7.55 21.47
C ILE A 592 14.46 7.74 22.71
N ILE A 593 14.73 7.00 23.80
CA ILE A 593 13.98 7.13 25.07
C ILE A 593 14.15 8.52 25.70
N GLU A 594 15.32 9.13 25.55
CA GLU A 594 15.59 10.50 26.01
C GLU A 594 14.87 11.56 25.16
N SER A 595 14.63 11.28 23.88
CA SER A 595 13.97 12.21 22.94
C SER A 595 12.45 12.32 23.13
N ILE A 596 11.83 11.41 23.88
CA ILE A 596 10.37 11.38 24.02
C ILE A 596 9.87 12.68 24.66
N GLU A 597 8.96 13.38 24.00
CA GLU A 597 8.32 14.58 24.51
C GLU A 597 6.85 14.32 24.82
N PHE A 598 6.37 14.88 25.93
CA PHE A 598 4.98 14.78 26.36
C PHE A 598 4.32 16.16 26.27
N HIS A 599 3.20 16.25 25.55
CA HIS A 599 2.49 17.49 25.25
C HIS A 599 1.05 17.45 25.82
N PRO A 600 0.83 17.94 27.05
CA PRO A 600 -0.51 18.02 27.62
C PRO A 600 -1.40 18.97 26.81
N ARG A 601 -2.69 18.65 26.70
CA ARG A 601 -3.67 19.46 25.94
C ARG A 601 -4.00 20.81 26.57
#